data_AF-A0A3N1A261-F1
#
_entry.id   AF-A0A3N1A261-F1
#
_cell.length_a   1.000
_cell.length_b   1.000
_cell.length_c   1.000
_cell.angle_alpha   90.00
_cell.angle_beta   90.00
_cell.angle_gamma   90.00
#
_symmetry.space_group_name_H-M   'P 1'
#
loop_
_entity.id
_entity.type
_entity.pdbx_description
1 polymer ?
#
loop_
_entity_poly.entity_id
_entity_poly.type
_entity_poly.pdbx_seq_one_letter_code
_entity_poly.pdbx_strand_id
1 'polypeptide(L)' 'MARTRKVTITLPVELLESMKSHTDNVSGYLTELAERAERRRLLREELDRYQAESGAFTDQEMAEAQALLYGTRETDRAA' A
#
# COMPACT_ATOMS: atom_id res chain seq x y z
N MET A 1 -22.43 -6.08 6.84
CA MET A 1 -21.30 -6.61 7.64
C MET A 1 -20.46 -7.49 6.73
N ALA A 2 -19.15 -7.24 6.63
CA ALA A 2 -18.27 -8.07 5.82
C ALA A 2 -18.17 -9.49 6.42
N ARG A 3 -18.15 -10.53 5.59
CA ARG A 3 -17.98 -11.91 6.03
C ARG A 3 -16.53 -12.10 6.48
N THR A 4 -16.30 -12.14 7.79
CA THR A 4 -14.98 -12.39 8.38
C THR A 4 -14.81 -13.87 8.73
N ARG A 5 -13.58 -14.40 8.59
CA ARG A 5 -13.21 -15.76 8.99
C ARG A 5 -12.00 -15.67 9.92
N LYS A 6 -12.06 -16.33 11.08
CA LYS A 6 -10.92 -16.42 11.99
C LYS A 6 -9.84 -17.29 11.35
N VAL A 7 -8.63 -16.77 11.29
CA VAL A 7 -7.43 -17.47 10.81
C VAL A 7 -6.39 -17.47 11.93
N THR A 8 -5.70 -18.59 12.11
CA THR A 8 -4.54 -18.67 13.01
C THR A 8 -3.30 -18.61 12.15
N ILE A 9 -2.39 -17.67 12.45
CA ILE A 9 -1.14 -17.47 11.73
C ILE A 9 0.03 -17.56 12.69
N THR A 10 1.17 -18.04 12.20
CA THR A 10 2.43 -18.03 12.94
C THR A 10 3.22 -16.80 12.54
N LEU A 11 3.69 -16.05 13.52
CA LEU A 11 4.51 -14.85 13.34
C LEU A 11 5.81 -14.98 14.16
N PRO A 12 6.92 -14.39 13.70
CA PRO A 12 8.11 -14.23 14.53
C PRO A 12 7.77 -13.47 15.82
N VAL A 13 8.35 -13.91 16.94
CA VAL A 13 8.06 -13.34 18.26
C VAL A 13 8.47 -11.88 18.31
N GLU A 14 9.63 -11.56 17.74
CA GLU A 14 10.20 -10.22 17.67
C GLU A 14 9.27 -9.26 16.91
N LEU A 15 8.70 -9.74 15.80
CA LEU A 15 7.74 -8.98 15.00
C LEU A 15 6.45 -8.76 15.79
N LEU A 16 5.94 -9.78 16.47
CA LEU A 16 4.74 -9.67 17.29
C LEU A 16 4.92 -8.65 18.42
N GLU A 17 6.05 -8.67 19.11
CA GLU A 17 6.36 -7.73 20.19
C GLU A 17 6.54 -6.30 19.67
N SER A 18 7.21 -6.12 18.53
CA SER A 18 7.30 -4.81 17.87
C SER A 18 5.92 -4.29 17.42
N MET A 19 5.03 -5.15 16.94
CA MET A 19 3.67 -4.72 16.57
C MET A 19 2.86 -4.32 17.81
N LYS A 20 2.96 -5.09 18.90
CA LYS A 20 2.32 -4.76 20.17
C LYS A 20 2.81 -3.45 20.78
N SER A 21 4.08 -3.08 20.58
CA SER A 21 4.59 -1.79 21.09
C SER A 21 3.96 -0.57 20.42
N HIS A 22 3.33 -0.75 19.25
CA HIS A 22 2.71 0.33 18.49
C HIS A 22 1.18 0.25 18.43
N THR A 23 0.58 -0.89 18.77
CA THR A 23 -0.88 -1.09 18.65
C THR A 23 -1.37 -2.24 19.55
N ASP A 24 -2.41 -1.99 20.35
CA ASP A 24 -3.06 -3.02 21.18
C ASP A 24 -3.90 -4.02 20.37
N ASN A 25 -4.30 -3.65 19.15
CA ASN A 25 -5.06 -4.48 18.22
C ASN A 25 -4.20 -4.98 17.03
N VAL A 26 -3.39 -6.00 17.27
CA VAL A 26 -2.55 -6.64 16.23
C VAL A 26 -3.39 -7.16 15.05
N SER A 27 -4.59 -7.70 15.30
CA SER A 27 -5.45 -8.25 14.25
C SER A 27 -6.01 -7.18 13.30
N GLY A 28 -6.40 -6.02 13.84
CA GLY A 28 -6.84 -4.88 13.05
C GLY A 28 -5.68 -4.32 12.23
N TYR A 29 -4.52 -4.16 12.84
CA TYR A 29 -3.32 -3.68 12.16
C TYR A 29 -2.89 -4.60 11.01
N LEU A 30 -2.92 -5.92 11.21
CA LEU A 30 -2.68 -6.91 10.14
C LEU A 30 -3.71 -6.81 9.01
N THR A 31 -4.98 -6.59 9.35
CA THR A 31 -6.06 -6.47 8.37
C THR A 31 -5.83 -5.25 7.49
N GLU A 32 -5.53 -4.09 8.08
CA GLU A 32 -5.22 -2.87 7.32
C GLU A 32 -3.99 -3.03 6.43
N LEU A 33 -2.92 -3.66 6.94
CA LEU A 33 -1.72 -3.95 6.16
C LEU A 33 -2.03 -4.87 4.98
N ALA A 34 -2.82 -5.92 5.20
CA ALA A 34 -3.24 -6.84 4.16
C ALA A 34 -4.11 -6.14 3.10
N GLU A 35 -5.08 -5.32 3.50
CA GLU A 35 -5.90 -4.55 2.58
C GLU A 35 -5.08 -3.57 1.74
N ARG A 36 -4.10 -2.90 2.35
CA ARG A 36 -3.17 -2.01 1.64
C ARG A 36 -2.29 -2.78 0.67
N ALA A 37 -1.81 -3.97 1.06
CA ALA A 37 -1.01 -4.82 0.21
C ALA A 37 -1.82 -5.33 -1.00
N GLU A 38 -3.06 -5.80 -0.77
CA GLU A 38 -3.93 -6.30 -1.81
C GLU A 38 -4.34 -5.21 -2.80
N ARG A 39 -4.68 -4.01 -2.32
CA ARG A 39 -4.94 -2.86 -3.19
C ARG A 39 -3.74 -2.53 -4.09
N ARG A 40 -2.52 -2.57 -3.54
CA ARG A 40 -1.30 -2.35 -4.34
C ARG A 40 -1.08 -3.45 -5.37
N ARG A 41 -1.40 -4.71 -5.03
CA ARG A 41 -1.30 -5.84 -5.96
C ARG A 41 -2.24 -5.67 -7.15
N LEU A 42 -3.52 -5.40 -6.88
CA LEU A 42 -4.53 -5.19 -7.91
C LEU A 42 -4.19 -3.98 -8.80
N LEU A 43 -3.71 -2.89 -8.20
CA LEU A 43 -3.28 -1.72 -8.96
C LEU A 43 -2.09 -2.04 -9.88
N ARG A 44 -1.12 -2.82 -9.40
CA ARG A 44 0.03 -3.24 -10.20
C ARG A 44 -0.40 -4.13 -11.38
N GLU A 45 -1.28 -5.09 -11.15
CA GLU A 45 -1.81 -5.95 -12.20
C GLU A 45 -2.54 -5.14 -13.29
N GLU A 46 -3.28 -4.12 -12.90
CA GLU A 46 -3.94 -3.23 -13.84
C GLU A 46 -2.91 -2.43 -14.66
N LEU A 47 -1.89 -1.85 -14.00
CA LEU A 47 -0.81 -1.11 -14.68
C LEU A 47 0.00 -2.01 -15.62
N ASP A 48 0.23 -3.26 -15.26
CA ASP A 48 0.93 -4.24 -16.10
C ASP A 48 0.08 -4.58 -17.34
N ARG A 49 -1.25 -4.71 -17.18
CA ARG A 49 -2.17 -4.89 -18.31
C ARG A 49 -2.16 -3.67 -19.25
N TYR A 50 -2.23 -2.47 -18.70
CA TYR A 50 -2.13 -1.24 -19.49
C TYR A 50 -0.83 -1.16 -20.28
N GLN A 51 0.30 -1.53 -19.68
CA GLN A 51 1.59 -1.54 -20.39
C GLN A 51 1.65 -2.60 -21.50
N ALA A 52 0.98 -3.73 -21.32
CA ALA A 52 0.89 -4.76 -22.35
C ALA A 52 0.05 -4.30 -23.55
N GLU A 53 -1.01 -3.52 -23.33
CA GLU A 53 -1.92 -3.03 -24.38
C GLU A 53 -1.41 -1.75 -25.07
N SER A 54 -0.84 -0.82 -24.30
CA SER A 54 -0.48 0.54 -24.76
C SER A 54 1.02 0.78 -24.91
N GLY A 55 1.86 -0.14 -24.41
CA GLY A 55 3.31 0.05 -24.32
C GLY A 55 3.77 0.62 -22.98
N ALA A 56 5.08 0.63 -22.75
CA ALA A 56 5.66 1.10 -21.49
C ALA A 56 5.38 2.59 -21.24
N PHE A 57 5.15 2.96 -19.98
CA PHE A 57 5.03 4.37 -19.59
C PHE A 57 6.31 5.12 -19.90
N THR A 58 6.19 6.30 -20.50
CA THR A 58 7.32 7.17 -20.77
C THR A 58 7.76 7.93 -19.53
N ASP A 59 9.01 8.39 -19.51
CA ASP A 59 9.55 9.18 -18.40
C ASP A 59 8.76 10.48 -18.18
N GLN A 60 8.21 11.06 -19.24
CA GLN A 60 7.39 12.27 -19.15
C GLN A 60 6.06 11.99 -18.43
N GLU A 61 5.34 10.93 -18.81
CA GLU A 61 4.08 10.53 -18.17
C GLU A 61 4.30 10.17 -16.68
N MET A 62 5.42 9.52 -16.38
CA MET A 62 5.82 9.21 -15.00
C MET A 62 6.11 10.47 -14.18
N ALA A 63 6.75 11.48 -14.77
CA ALA A 63 7.02 12.76 -14.10
C ALA A 63 5.74 13.54 -13.82
N GLU A 64 4.80 13.58 -14.78
CA GLU A 64 3.48 14.18 -14.61
C GLU A 64 2.68 13.48 -13.51
N ALA A 65 2.67 12.14 -13.51
CA ALA A 65 2.00 11.34 -12.48
C ALA A 65 2.60 11.57 -11.07
N GLN A 66 3.93 11.65 -10.95
CA GLN A 66 4.59 11.95 -9.68
C GLN A 66 4.22 13.36 -9.16
N ALA A 67 4.17 14.36 -10.05
CA ALA A 67 3.77 15.72 -9.69
C ALA A 67 2.33 15.79 -9.19
N LEU A 68 1.42 15.00 -9.79
CA LEU A 68 0.01 14.91 -9.35
C LEU A 68 -0.14 14.18 -8.00
N LEU A 69 0.59 13.08 -7.80
CA LEU A 69 0.43 12.23 -6.61
C LEU A 69 1.09 12.79 -5.35
N TYR A 70 2.25 13.44 -5.50
CA TYR A 70 3.02 13.93 -4.37
C TYR A 70 3.00 15.46 -4.23
N GLY A 71 2.32 16.14 -5.16
CA GLY A 71 2.54 17.56 -5.39
C GLY A 71 3.95 17.81 -5.90
N THR A 72 4.18 18.92 -6.58
CA THR A 72 5.55 19.47 -6.66
C THR A 72 6.05 19.62 -5.22
N ARG A 73 7.18 19.00 -4.86
CA ARG A 73 7.81 19.13 -3.54
C ARG A 73 8.29 20.58 -3.31
N GLU A 74 7.35 21.48 -3.11
CA GLU A 74 7.44 22.91 -2.86
C GLU A 74 5.96 23.30 -2.70
N THR A 75 5.35 23.29 -1.52
CA THR A 75 5.57 24.20 -0.39
C THR A 75 4.54 23.80 0.68
N ASP A 76 4.92 23.02 1.70
CA ASP A 76 4.15 22.99 2.96
C ASP A 76 5.01 22.56 4.15
N ARG A 77 6.20 23.16 4.26
CA ARG A 77 7.01 23.14 5.49
C ARG A 77 7.40 24.56 5.88
N ALA A 78 6.41 25.45 5.97
CA ALA A 78 6.49 26.71 6.70
C ALA A 78 5.12 27.40 6.70
N ALA A 79 4.28 27.08 7.68
CA ALA A 79 3.25 27.96 8.22
C ALA A 79 2.99 27.58 9.68
#